data_AF-A0A7X9IHJ7-F1
#
_entry.id   AF-A0A7X9IHJ7-F1
#
_cell.length_a   1.000
_cell.length_b   1.000
_cell.length_c   1.000
_cell.angle_alpha   90.00
_cell.angle_beta   90.00
_cell.angle_gamma   90.00
#
_symmetry.space_group_name_H-M   'P 1'
#
loop_
_entity.id
_entity.type
_entity.pdbx_description
1 polymer ?
#
loop_
_entity_poly.entity_id
_entity_poly.type
_entity_poly.pdbx_seq_one_letter_code
_entity_poly.pdbx_strand_id
1 'polypeptide(L)'
;MEDTHREPLFDIRLPETANPALRALLCAIYPPMCRLLSLSRIEERYAAIPREIKGRAFIDATMKAFDFAYRVSDEDLARIPTGGPVVVVANHPFGGVEGLILAGLLSSVRPDVKIMANFLLKRIPELAEFFIFVDPFGSDASAKKNIRPLKQSLAHLRQGGILGVFPAGEVSHLQFKNRRPSVSDPAWSATVARIVRKTGATVVPMFFNGANSRLFQLLGLVHPFLRTALLPREFFNKANTPIEIRIGSPIPFAKLEQLCEGEDDPDELVIRYLRLRSYLLRTRGAKPRRRAKLFPPKAPSRQEALIPPVDPKLLADEIAALPPERLMCASGEFKVVCAEAPEIPLTLREIGRLRELTFRKVGEGSGKACDLDGFDDYYLHLFLWNETTREVAGAYRIGRTDEIHSRMGQRGLYTDTLFVLQESFLTRIGPALEMGRSFVRPEYQKSYSPLLLLWKGLAQLVVRNPKYKVLFGPVSITN
;
A
#
# COMPACT_ATOMS: atom_id res chain seq x y z
N MET A 1 8.43 -57.01 -11.22
CA MET A 1 7.90 -55.80 -11.86
C MET A 1 7.36 -54.93 -10.74
N GLU A 2 8.21 -54.09 -10.18
CA GLU A 2 7.77 -53.09 -9.18
C GLU A 2 6.94 -52.03 -9.88
N ASP A 3 5.84 -51.66 -9.23
CA ASP A 3 4.80 -50.79 -9.74
C ASP A 3 5.36 -49.40 -10.11
N THR A 4 5.48 -49.13 -11.41
CA THR A 4 6.16 -47.97 -11.99
C THR A 4 5.36 -46.66 -11.92
N HIS A 5 4.16 -46.66 -11.35
CA HIS A 5 3.27 -45.49 -11.34
C HIS A 5 3.42 -44.65 -10.06
N ARG A 6 3.46 -43.31 -10.18
CA ARG A 6 3.36 -42.42 -9.01
C ARG A 6 1.92 -42.57 -8.49
N GLU A 7 1.73 -42.58 -7.17
CA GLU A 7 0.36 -42.54 -6.63
C GLU A 7 -0.37 -41.29 -7.19
N PRO A 8 -1.65 -41.42 -7.58
CA PRO A 8 -2.43 -40.31 -8.11
C PRO A 8 -2.50 -39.15 -7.10
N LEU A 9 -2.20 -37.93 -7.56
CA LEU A 9 -2.22 -36.71 -6.74
C LEU A 9 -3.64 -36.41 -6.25
N PHE A 10 -4.62 -36.72 -7.09
CA PHE A 10 -6.02 -36.54 -6.82
C PHE A 10 -6.63 -37.93 -6.80
N ASP A 11 -6.66 -38.56 -5.63
CA ASP A 11 -7.46 -39.76 -5.40
C ASP A 11 -8.56 -39.43 -4.39
N ILE A 12 -9.81 -39.72 -4.75
CA ILE A 12 -10.91 -39.69 -3.80
C ILE A 12 -10.98 -41.08 -3.18
N ARG A 13 -10.17 -41.32 -2.14
CA ARG A 13 -10.37 -42.50 -1.28
C ARG A 13 -11.68 -42.29 -0.51
N LEU A 14 -12.77 -42.81 -1.06
CA LEU A 14 -14.06 -42.84 -0.39
C LEU A 14 -13.95 -43.76 0.85
N PRO A 15 -14.49 -43.37 2.01
CA PRO A 15 -14.52 -44.24 3.19
C PRO A 15 -15.15 -45.60 2.83
N GLU A 16 -14.61 -46.70 3.35
CA GLU A 16 -15.14 -48.05 3.12
C GLU A 16 -16.61 -48.21 3.56
N THR A 17 -17.11 -47.28 4.36
CA THR A 17 -18.49 -47.18 4.87
C THR A 17 -19.47 -46.45 3.94
N ALA A 18 -19.05 -46.02 2.74
CA ALA A 18 -19.92 -45.29 1.81
C ALA A 18 -20.91 -46.21 1.08
N ASN A 19 -22.16 -45.75 0.94
CA ASN A 19 -23.24 -46.46 0.24
C ASN A 19 -22.79 -46.89 -1.19
N PRO A 20 -22.97 -48.15 -1.60
CA PRO A 20 -22.53 -48.67 -2.90
C PRO A 20 -23.06 -47.88 -4.10
N ALA A 21 -24.29 -47.38 -4.05
CA ALA A 21 -24.90 -46.59 -5.12
C ALA A 21 -24.26 -45.20 -5.23
N LEU A 22 -23.95 -44.58 -4.08
CA LEU A 22 -23.23 -43.30 -4.01
C LEU A 22 -21.79 -43.46 -4.52
N ARG A 23 -21.13 -44.57 -4.19
CA ARG A 23 -19.80 -44.91 -4.70
C ARG A 23 -19.80 -45.08 -6.21
N ALA A 24 -20.78 -45.81 -6.77
CA ALA A 24 -20.91 -46.01 -8.21
C ALA A 24 -21.16 -44.68 -8.95
N LEU A 25 -22.04 -43.82 -8.42
CA LEU A 25 -22.33 -42.50 -8.97
C LEU A 25 -21.10 -41.58 -8.94
N LEU A 26 -20.38 -41.54 -7.82
CA LEU A 26 -19.16 -40.75 -7.69
C LEU A 26 -18.07 -41.27 -8.63
N CYS A 27 -17.87 -42.58 -8.74
CA CYS A 27 -16.93 -43.17 -9.69
C CYS A 27 -17.29 -42.87 -11.16
N ALA A 28 -18.57 -42.78 -11.51
CA ALA A 28 -19.01 -42.44 -12.87
C ALA A 28 -18.82 -40.95 -13.21
N ILE A 29 -19.05 -40.05 -12.24
CA ILE A 29 -18.93 -38.59 -12.42
C ILE A 29 -17.49 -38.11 -12.26
N TYR A 30 -16.65 -38.86 -11.57
CA TYR A 30 -15.28 -38.46 -11.23
C TYR A 30 -14.35 -38.28 -12.44
N PRO A 31 -14.24 -39.21 -13.40
CA PRO A 31 -13.40 -39.03 -14.60
C PRO A 31 -13.78 -37.81 -15.48
N PRO A 32 -15.07 -37.56 -15.82
CA PRO A 32 -15.43 -36.38 -16.60
C PRO A 32 -15.20 -35.08 -15.80
N MET A 33 -15.41 -35.08 -14.48
CA MET A 33 -15.09 -33.95 -13.62
C MET A 33 -13.59 -33.65 -13.56
N CYS A 34 -12.73 -34.66 -13.44
CA CYS A 34 -11.27 -34.51 -13.46
C CYS A 34 -10.77 -33.93 -14.79
N ARG A 35 -11.35 -34.35 -15.92
CA ARG A 35 -11.04 -33.75 -17.23
C ARG A 35 -11.54 -32.31 -17.34
N LEU A 36 -12.77 -32.03 -16.90
CA LEU A 36 -13.36 -30.69 -16.90
C LEU A 36 -12.55 -29.68 -16.06
N LEU A 37 -12.05 -30.13 -14.91
CA LEU A 37 -11.21 -29.34 -14.01
C LEU A 37 -9.73 -29.37 -14.40
N SER A 38 -9.33 -30.13 -15.42
CA SER A 38 -7.94 -30.32 -15.85
C SER A 38 -7.02 -31.01 -14.83
N LEU A 39 -7.56 -31.75 -13.86
CA LEU A 39 -6.79 -32.49 -12.85
C LEU A 39 -5.92 -33.59 -13.49
N SER A 40 -6.46 -34.33 -14.47
CA SER A 40 -5.72 -35.38 -15.18
C SER A 40 -4.52 -34.83 -15.94
N ARG A 41 -4.63 -33.61 -16.48
CA ARG A 41 -3.51 -32.95 -17.17
C ARG A 41 -2.40 -32.53 -16.19
N ILE A 42 -2.74 -32.16 -14.96
CA ILE A 42 -1.74 -31.88 -13.91
C ILE A 42 -0.98 -33.16 -13.59
N GLU A 43 -1.69 -34.27 -13.42
CA GLU A 43 -1.09 -35.57 -13.13
C GLU A 43 -0.17 -36.05 -14.26
N GLU A 44 -0.58 -35.93 -15.52
CA GLU A 44 0.25 -36.27 -16.69
C GLU A 44 1.55 -35.45 -16.71
N ARG A 45 1.45 -34.13 -16.55
CA ARG A 45 2.62 -33.23 -16.55
C ARG A 45 3.53 -33.45 -15.35
N TYR A 46 2.98 -33.74 -14.19
CA TYR A 46 3.73 -34.09 -12.99
C TYR A 46 4.43 -35.45 -13.15
N ALA A 47 3.74 -36.47 -13.67
CA ALA A 47 4.31 -37.79 -13.92
C ALA A 47 5.49 -37.77 -14.92
N ALA A 48 5.49 -36.80 -15.84
CA ALA A 48 6.60 -36.59 -16.77
C ALA A 48 7.88 -36.01 -16.13
N ILE A 49 7.82 -35.49 -14.90
CA ILE A 49 8.99 -34.97 -14.19
C ILE A 49 9.75 -36.15 -13.55
N PRO A 50 11.04 -36.36 -13.85
CA PRO A 50 11.84 -37.44 -13.25
C PRO A 50 11.81 -37.43 -11.72
N ARG A 51 11.78 -38.61 -11.09
CA ARG A 51 11.60 -38.76 -9.63
C ARG A 51 12.85 -38.40 -8.82
N GLU A 52 13.99 -38.39 -9.48
CA GLU A 52 15.29 -38.11 -8.88
C GLU A 52 15.50 -36.61 -8.63
N ILE A 53 14.74 -35.77 -9.33
CA ILE A 53 14.83 -34.31 -9.23
C ILE A 53 14.15 -33.85 -7.95
N LYS A 54 14.89 -33.14 -7.09
CA LYS A 54 14.44 -32.60 -5.80
C LYS A 54 14.86 -31.14 -5.65
N GLY A 55 14.44 -30.48 -4.57
CA GLY A 55 14.90 -29.14 -4.27
C GLY A 55 14.48 -28.12 -5.31
N ARG A 56 15.36 -27.15 -5.52
CA ARG A 56 15.14 -26.10 -6.52
C ARG A 56 15.01 -26.64 -7.94
N ALA A 57 15.77 -27.70 -8.27
CA ALA A 57 15.68 -28.32 -9.58
C ALA A 57 14.27 -28.89 -9.86
N PHE A 58 13.55 -29.35 -8.83
CA PHE A 58 12.17 -29.81 -8.97
C PHE A 58 11.22 -28.65 -9.24
N ILE A 59 11.42 -27.50 -8.58
CA ILE A 59 10.67 -26.28 -8.84
C ILE A 59 10.90 -25.83 -10.29
N ASP A 60 12.16 -25.78 -10.75
CA ASP A 60 12.51 -25.37 -12.11
C ASP A 60 11.91 -26.33 -13.16
N ALA A 61 11.98 -27.63 -12.92
CA ALA A 61 11.37 -28.64 -13.77
C ALA A 61 9.84 -28.50 -13.83
N THR A 62 9.21 -28.20 -12.69
CA THR A 62 7.75 -27.94 -12.61
C THR A 62 7.39 -26.67 -13.38
N MET A 63 8.11 -25.57 -13.17
CA MET A 63 7.89 -24.32 -13.91
C MET A 63 7.98 -24.54 -15.42
N LYS A 64 8.96 -25.32 -15.88
CA LYS A 64 9.11 -25.69 -17.29
C LYS A 64 8.00 -26.62 -17.78
N ALA A 65 7.63 -27.65 -17.02
CA ALA A 65 6.61 -28.62 -17.41
C ALA A 65 5.22 -28.00 -17.61
N PHE A 66 4.94 -26.91 -16.88
CA PHE A 66 3.68 -26.17 -16.94
C PHE A 66 3.78 -24.84 -17.71
N ASP A 67 4.91 -24.56 -18.37
CA ASP A 67 5.16 -23.35 -19.14
C ASP A 67 4.91 -22.06 -18.34
N PHE A 68 5.29 -22.06 -17.05
CA PHE A 68 5.17 -20.90 -16.19
C PHE A 68 6.36 -19.96 -16.35
N ALA A 69 6.04 -18.68 -16.50
CA ALA A 69 7.04 -17.62 -16.56
C ALA A 69 6.68 -16.52 -15.55
N TYR A 70 7.70 -15.84 -15.05
CA TYR A 70 7.53 -14.64 -14.24
C TYR A 70 8.54 -13.57 -14.63
N ARG A 71 8.27 -12.32 -14.24
CA ARG A 71 9.16 -11.19 -14.44
C ARG A 71 9.35 -10.45 -13.13
N VAL A 72 10.60 -10.23 -12.77
CA VAL A 72 11.04 -9.43 -11.61
C VAL A 72 12.31 -8.70 -12.04
N SER A 73 12.48 -7.45 -11.63
CA SER A 73 13.69 -6.69 -11.92
C SER A 73 14.81 -7.04 -10.95
N ASP A 74 16.06 -6.91 -11.39
CA ASP A 74 17.24 -7.13 -10.52
C ASP A 74 17.23 -6.18 -9.31
N GLU A 75 16.77 -4.94 -9.49
CA GLU A 75 16.59 -3.98 -8.40
C GLU A 75 15.55 -4.46 -7.36
N ASP A 76 14.51 -5.17 -7.80
CA ASP A 76 13.49 -5.73 -6.91
C ASP A 76 14.05 -6.94 -6.16
N LEU A 77 14.79 -7.83 -6.86
CA LEU A 77 15.45 -8.98 -6.26
C LEU A 77 16.49 -8.59 -5.20
N ALA A 78 17.30 -7.55 -5.49
CA ALA A 78 18.34 -7.06 -4.58
C ALA A 78 17.80 -6.52 -3.24
N ARG A 79 16.49 -6.29 -3.12
CA ARG A 79 15.85 -5.84 -1.87
C ARG A 79 15.60 -6.97 -0.87
N ILE A 80 15.70 -8.23 -1.29
CA ILE A 80 15.56 -9.37 -0.38
C ILE A 80 16.85 -9.48 0.44
N PRO A 81 16.82 -9.33 1.78
CA PRO A 81 18.01 -9.48 2.59
C PRO A 81 18.58 -10.89 2.49
N THR A 82 19.90 -11.00 2.30
CA THR A 82 20.62 -12.27 2.10
C THR A 82 20.83 -13.08 3.39
N GLY A 83 20.58 -12.49 4.56
CA GLY A 83 20.73 -13.13 5.86
C GLY A 83 19.81 -12.53 6.92
N GLY A 84 19.80 -13.15 8.10
CA GLY A 84 18.93 -12.77 9.21
C GLY A 84 17.46 -13.15 9.01
N PRO A 85 16.64 -13.06 10.08
CA PRO A 85 15.23 -13.44 10.05
C PRO A 85 14.45 -12.56 9.07
N VAL A 86 13.90 -13.15 8.02
CA VAL A 86 13.12 -12.44 7.00
C VAL A 86 11.74 -13.05 6.83
N VAL A 87 10.70 -12.23 6.84
CA VAL A 87 9.34 -12.64 6.47
C VAL A 87 8.95 -11.92 5.17
N VAL A 88 8.68 -12.68 4.12
CA VAL A 88 8.16 -12.15 2.85
C VAL A 88 6.64 -12.28 2.87
N VAL A 89 5.92 -11.17 2.75
CA VAL A 89 4.45 -11.15 2.71
C VAL A 89 3.95 -10.77 1.34
N ALA A 90 3.01 -11.53 0.79
CA ALA A 90 2.49 -11.30 -0.55
C ALA A 90 0.98 -11.51 -0.68
N ASN A 91 0.38 -10.88 -1.70
CA ASN A 91 -0.97 -11.22 -2.14
C ASN A 91 -1.01 -12.55 -2.90
N HIS A 92 -2.21 -13.12 -3.04
CA HIS A 92 -2.36 -14.49 -3.56
C HIS A 92 -3.39 -14.64 -4.68
N PRO A 93 -3.22 -14.03 -5.86
CA PRO A 93 -4.21 -14.08 -6.94
C PRO A 93 -4.50 -15.44 -7.62
N PHE A 94 -3.58 -16.42 -7.61
CA PHE A 94 -3.68 -17.60 -8.49
C PHE A 94 -3.74 -18.96 -7.76
N GLY A 95 -3.23 -19.07 -6.53
CA GLY A 95 -3.30 -20.27 -5.70
C GLY A 95 -2.02 -21.13 -5.74
N GLY A 96 -1.88 -22.01 -6.73
CA GLY A 96 -0.73 -22.94 -6.76
C GLY A 96 0.57 -22.30 -7.28
N VAL A 97 0.43 -21.46 -8.31
CA VAL A 97 1.55 -20.97 -9.12
C VAL A 97 2.44 -20.00 -8.32
N GLU A 98 1.86 -19.11 -7.50
CA GLU A 98 2.69 -18.18 -6.73
C GLU A 98 3.51 -18.88 -5.66
N GLY A 99 3.02 -19.99 -5.10
CA GLY A 99 3.80 -20.77 -4.15
C GLY A 99 5.09 -21.32 -4.77
N LEU A 100 5.00 -21.85 -6.00
CA LEU A 100 6.14 -22.35 -6.76
C LEU A 100 7.09 -21.22 -7.17
N ILE A 101 6.54 -20.12 -7.70
CA ILE A 101 7.32 -18.94 -8.08
C ILE A 101 8.05 -18.37 -6.86
N LEU A 102 7.35 -18.20 -5.74
CA LEU A 102 7.94 -17.68 -4.51
C LEU A 102 9.05 -18.60 -4.01
N ALA A 103 8.86 -19.93 -4.07
CA ALA A 103 9.90 -20.89 -3.68
C ALA A 103 11.13 -20.74 -4.56
N GLY A 104 10.97 -20.80 -5.89
CA GLY A 104 12.08 -20.70 -6.84
C GLY A 104 12.80 -19.35 -6.77
N LEU A 105 12.04 -18.26 -6.65
CA LEU A 105 12.58 -16.89 -6.55
C LEU A 105 13.37 -16.72 -5.26
N LEU A 106 12.82 -17.08 -4.10
CA LEU A 106 13.55 -16.95 -2.83
C LEU A 106 14.76 -17.90 -2.79
N SER A 107 14.64 -19.11 -3.34
CA SER A 107 15.75 -20.07 -3.44
C SER A 107 16.85 -19.64 -4.40
N SER A 108 16.62 -18.62 -5.22
CA SER A 108 17.66 -17.98 -6.03
C SER A 108 18.52 -16.99 -5.23
N VAL A 109 17.98 -16.47 -4.12
CA VAL A 109 18.66 -15.50 -3.26
C VAL A 109 19.26 -16.17 -2.04
N ARG A 110 18.57 -17.17 -1.48
CA ARG A 110 18.92 -17.81 -0.21
C ARG A 110 18.65 -19.32 -0.19
N PRO A 111 19.47 -20.12 0.51
CA PRO A 111 19.26 -21.57 0.60
C PRO A 111 18.20 -21.98 1.66
N ASP A 112 17.92 -21.13 2.64
CA ASP A 112 17.14 -21.43 3.85
C ASP A 112 15.66 -20.99 3.73
N VAL A 113 15.01 -21.38 2.63
CA VAL A 113 13.65 -20.96 2.31
C VAL A 113 12.60 -21.88 2.92
N LYS A 114 11.60 -21.28 3.56
CA LYS A 114 10.32 -21.94 3.90
C LYS A 114 9.15 -21.08 3.45
N ILE A 115 8.04 -21.69 3.07
CA ILE A 115 6.80 -21.00 2.69
C ILE A 115 5.65 -21.58 3.48
N MET A 116 4.86 -20.71 4.11
CA MET A 116 3.63 -21.09 4.76
C MET A 116 2.51 -21.24 3.73
N ALA A 117 1.98 -22.45 3.58
CA ALA A 117 0.92 -22.76 2.61
C ALA A 117 -0.12 -23.73 3.18
N ASN A 118 -1.26 -23.84 2.49
CA ASN A 118 -2.33 -24.78 2.85
C ASN A 118 -1.93 -26.25 2.54
N PHE A 119 -2.57 -27.20 3.22
CA PHE A 119 -2.33 -28.65 3.13
C PHE A 119 -2.53 -29.28 1.75
N LEU A 120 -3.16 -28.60 0.78
CA LEU A 120 -3.36 -29.14 -0.56
C LEU A 120 -2.02 -29.50 -1.25
N LEU A 121 -0.96 -28.74 -0.99
CA LEU A 121 0.38 -29.00 -1.54
C LEU A 121 1.14 -30.12 -0.82
N LYS A 122 0.63 -30.62 0.33
CA LYS A 122 1.25 -31.74 1.08
C LYS A 122 1.30 -33.03 0.26
N ARG A 123 0.49 -33.14 -0.79
CA ARG A 123 0.42 -34.31 -1.68
C ARG A 123 1.59 -34.42 -2.65
N ILE A 124 2.46 -33.40 -2.73
CA ILE A 124 3.65 -33.41 -3.57
C ILE A 124 4.88 -33.53 -2.65
N PRO A 125 5.44 -34.74 -2.44
CA PRO A 125 6.52 -34.98 -1.50
C PRO A 125 7.77 -34.12 -1.76
N GLU A 126 8.07 -33.85 -3.03
CA GLU A 126 9.22 -33.07 -3.48
C GLU A 126 9.14 -31.59 -3.04
N LEU A 127 7.94 -31.09 -2.73
CA LEU A 127 7.74 -29.74 -2.20
C LEU A 127 7.81 -29.68 -0.67
N ALA A 128 7.75 -30.82 0.04
CA ALA A 128 7.66 -30.84 1.50
C ALA A 128 8.83 -30.13 2.19
N GLU A 129 10.00 -30.08 1.55
CA GLU A 129 11.16 -29.35 2.09
C GLU A 129 11.00 -27.84 2.04
N PHE A 130 10.21 -27.27 1.13
CA PHE A 130 10.02 -25.82 1.03
C PHE A 130 8.82 -25.33 1.83
N PHE A 131 7.87 -26.19 2.21
CA PHE A 131 6.59 -25.74 2.76
C PHE A 131 6.38 -26.11 4.23
N ILE A 132 5.83 -25.15 4.97
CA ILE A 132 5.25 -25.35 6.30
C ILE A 132 3.74 -25.32 6.13
N PHE A 133 3.09 -26.48 6.28
CA PHE A 133 1.66 -26.61 6.00
C PHE A 133 0.79 -26.18 7.18
N VAL A 134 -0.11 -25.22 6.93
CA VAL A 134 -1.07 -24.67 7.92
C VAL A 134 -2.52 -24.95 7.50
N ASP A 135 -3.42 -25.03 8.48
CA ASP A 135 -4.87 -25.09 8.30
C ASP A 135 -5.44 -23.66 8.19
N PRO A 136 -5.96 -23.22 7.04
CA PRO A 136 -6.57 -21.90 6.92
C PRO A 136 -8.00 -21.86 7.46
N PHE A 137 -8.65 -23.00 7.70
CA PHE A 137 -10.04 -23.02 8.16
C PHE A 137 -10.08 -22.83 9.68
N GLY A 138 -10.53 -21.68 10.17
CA GLY A 138 -10.48 -21.27 11.58
C GLY A 138 -11.41 -22.00 12.56
N SER A 139 -11.58 -23.32 12.47
CA SER A 139 -12.33 -24.10 13.47
C SER A 139 -11.52 -24.30 14.77
N ASP A 140 -12.18 -24.56 15.91
CA ASP A 140 -11.49 -24.85 17.19
C ASP A 140 -10.54 -26.07 17.09
N ALA A 141 -10.84 -27.02 16.20
CA ALA A 141 -9.97 -28.16 15.89
C ALA A 141 -8.70 -27.73 15.11
N SER A 142 -8.78 -26.65 14.35
CA SER A 142 -7.68 -26.09 13.54
C SER A 142 -6.67 -25.31 14.38
N ALA A 143 -7.10 -24.69 15.49
CA ALA A 143 -6.19 -24.05 16.44
C ALA A 143 -5.17 -25.04 17.01
N LYS A 144 -5.60 -26.27 17.36
CA LYS A 144 -4.69 -27.34 17.82
C LYS A 144 -3.77 -27.85 16.70
N LYS A 145 -4.28 -27.97 15.46
CA LYS A 145 -3.50 -28.42 14.29
C LYS A 145 -2.42 -27.41 13.86
N ASN A 146 -2.63 -26.11 14.09
CA ASN A 146 -1.71 -25.05 13.69
C ASN A 146 -0.57 -24.76 14.67
N ILE A 147 -0.60 -25.33 15.89
CA ILE A 147 0.46 -25.11 16.89
C ILE A 147 1.84 -25.55 16.36
N ARG A 148 1.92 -26.74 15.77
CA ARG A 148 3.20 -27.30 15.28
C ARG A 148 3.78 -26.50 14.09
N PRO A 149 3.00 -26.20 13.03
CA PRO A 149 3.44 -25.31 11.94
C PRO A 149 3.92 -23.92 12.41
N LEU A 150 3.21 -23.32 13.36
CA LEU A 150 3.61 -22.02 13.93
C LEU A 150 4.92 -22.13 14.71
N LYS A 151 5.09 -23.17 15.54
CA LYS A 151 6.36 -23.42 16.24
C LYS A 151 7.52 -23.63 15.26
N GLN A 152 7.30 -24.37 14.18
CA GLN A 152 8.31 -24.58 13.13
C GLN A 152 8.69 -23.26 12.45
N SER A 153 7.70 -22.42 12.14
CA SER A 153 7.93 -21.09 11.54
C SER A 153 8.77 -20.18 12.44
N LEU A 154 8.44 -20.15 13.74
CA LEU A 154 9.20 -19.38 14.73
C LEU A 154 10.63 -19.91 14.89
N ALA A 155 10.81 -21.23 14.92
CA ALA A 155 12.14 -21.85 15.04
C ALA A 155 13.01 -21.53 13.81
N HIS A 156 12.44 -21.66 12.60
CA HIS A 156 13.10 -21.33 11.33
C HIS A 156 13.58 -19.87 11.31
N LEU A 157 12.70 -18.93 11.66
CA LEU A 157 13.04 -17.51 11.70
C LEU A 157 14.10 -17.21 12.78
N ARG A 158 14.01 -17.83 13.96
CA ARG A 158 15.03 -17.64 15.02
C ARG A 158 16.41 -18.14 14.63
N GLN A 159 16.50 -19.12 13.72
CA GLN A 159 17.76 -19.57 13.13
C GLN A 159 18.27 -18.63 12.03
N GLY A 160 17.57 -17.50 11.81
CA GLY A 160 17.90 -16.52 10.79
C GLY A 160 17.28 -16.84 9.43
N GLY A 161 16.34 -17.79 9.33
CA GLY A 161 15.71 -18.23 8.08
C GLY A 161 14.87 -17.19 7.34
N ILE A 162 14.53 -17.47 6.08
CA ILE A 162 13.52 -16.71 5.32
C ILE A 162 12.19 -17.48 5.21
N LEU A 163 11.08 -16.81 5.53
CA LEU A 163 9.73 -17.35 5.51
C LEU A 163 8.82 -16.57 4.55
N GLY A 164 8.36 -17.21 3.47
CA GLY A 164 7.32 -16.67 2.60
C GLY A 164 5.92 -16.96 3.14
N VAL A 165 5.03 -15.97 3.11
CA VAL A 165 3.66 -16.10 3.63
C VAL A 165 2.66 -15.40 2.73
N PHE A 166 1.53 -16.07 2.47
CA PHE A 166 0.32 -15.49 1.89
C PHE A 166 -0.72 -15.27 3.00
N PRO A 167 -0.80 -14.08 3.62
CA PRO A 167 -1.45 -13.93 4.92
C PRO A 167 -2.97 -14.12 4.91
N ALA A 168 -3.60 -14.06 3.74
CA ALA A 168 -5.03 -14.27 3.60
C ALA A 168 -5.47 -15.73 3.70
N GLY A 169 -4.58 -16.71 3.51
CA GLY A 169 -4.90 -18.15 3.54
C GLY A 169 -5.78 -18.64 2.37
N GLU A 170 -6.30 -17.74 1.56
CA GLU A 170 -7.11 -18.00 0.37
C GLU A 170 -6.69 -17.09 -0.78
N VAL A 171 -7.10 -17.44 -2.00
CA VAL A 171 -6.75 -16.67 -3.20
C VAL A 171 -7.57 -15.38 -3.34
N SER A 172 -6.98 -14.39 -4.02
CA SER A 172 -7.66 -13.13 -4.35
C SER A 172 -8.93 -13.41 -5.15
N HIS A 173 -10.02 -12.78 -4.74
CA HIS A 173 -11.32 -12.91 -5.39
C HIS A 173 -12.03 -11.56 -5.41
N LEU A 174 -13.16 -11.51 -6.12
CA LEU A 174 -13.94 -10.29 -6.25
C LEU A 174 -14.46 -9.84 -4.88
N GLN A 175 -14.10 -8.63 -4.51
CA GLN A 175 -14.58 -7.97 -3.30
C GLN A 175 -15.19 -6.62 -3.64
N PHE A 176 -16.19 -6.23 -2.86
CA PHE A 176 -16.81 -4.92 -2.98
C PHE A 176 -16.19 -3.99 -1.94
N LYS A 177 -15.35 -3.06 -2.40
CA LYS A 177 -14.80 -1.99 -1.55
C LYS A 177 -15.41 -0.67 -1.98
N ASN A 178 -16.00 0.08 -1.05
CA ASN A 178 -16.67 1.36 -1.32
C ASN A 178 -17.66 1.29 -2.50
N ARG A 179 -18.48 0.22 -2.52
CA ARG A 179 -19.45 -0.09 -3.60
C ARG A 179 -18.82 -0.25 -5.00
N ARG A 180 -17.51 -0.48 -5.10
CA ARG A 180 -16.81 -0.79 -6.35
C ARG A 180 -16.24 -2.20 -6.33
N PRO A 181 -16.44 -3.00 -7.39
CA PRO A 181 -15.83 -4.32 -7.51
C PRO A 181 -14.31 -4.19 -7.70
N SER A 182 -13.54 -4.93 -6.91
CA SER A 182 -12.09 -5.04 -7.04
C SER A 182 -11.65 -6.45 -6.68
N VAL A 183 -10.75 -7.04 -7.46
CA VAL A 183 -10.10 -8.31 -7.09
C VAL A 183 -9.00 -8.02 -6.08
N SER A 184 -9.10 -8.60 -4.90
CA SER A 184 -8.06 -8.53 -3.85
C SER A 184 -8.20 -9.71 -2.90
N ASP A 185 -7.18 -9.94 -2.09
CA ASP A 185 -7.25 -10.93 -1.02
C ASP A 185 -8.33 -10.59 0.01
N PRO A 186 -8.87 -11.58 0.73
CA PRO A 186 -9.64 -11.37 1.96
C PRO A 186 -8.81 -10.70 3.07
N ALA A 187 -9.39 -10.59 4.27
CA ALA A 187 -8.67 -10.11 5.44
C ALA A 187 -7.38 -10.93 5.64
N TRP A 188 -6.27 -10.24 5.89
CA TRP A 188 -4.99 -10.88 6.16
C TRP A 188 -4.93 -11.27 7.63
N SER A 189 -4.38 -12.45 7.94
CA SER A 189 -4.32 -12.95 9.32
C SER A 189 -3.31 -12.20 10.18
N ALA A 190 -3.77 -11.72 11.35
CA ALA A 190 -2.93 -11.14 12.40
C ALA A 190 -1.85 -12.10 12.94
N THR A 191 -1.99 -13.41 12.68
CA THR A 191 -0.97 -14.42 13.06
C THR A 191 0.40 -14.11 12.45
N VAL A 192 0.43 -13.56 11.23
CA VAL A 192 1.69 -13.18 10.56
C VAL A 192 2.38 -12.03 11.31
N ALA A 193 1.61 -11.02 11.74
CA ALA A 193 2.13 -9.93 12.56
C ALA A 193 2.73 -10.46 13.87
N ARG A 194 2.06 -11.42 14.51
CA ARG A 194 2.55 -12.06 15.74
C ARG A 194 3.84 -12.85 15.52
N ILE A 195 4.00 -13.53 14.38
CA ILE A 195 5.25 -14.22 14.02
C ILE A 195 6.39 -13.20 13.88
N VAL A 196 6.15 -12.12 13.13
CA VAL A 196 7.14 -11.04 12.93
C VAL A 196 7.56 -10.44 14.27
N ARG A 197 6.60 -10.08 15.13
CA ARG A 197 6.87 -9.50 16.45
C ARG A 197 7.63 -10.43 17.38
N LYS A 198 7.31 -11.73 17.39
CA LYS A 198 8.00 -12.71 18.24
C LYS A 198 9.41 -13.09 17.76
N THR A 199 9.77 -12.73 16.54
CA THR A 199 11.05 -13.11 15.92
C THR A 199 11.93 -11.91 15.62
N GLY A 200 11.41 -10.69 15.70
CA GLY A 200 12.12 -9.48 15.29
C GLY A 200 12.47 -9.48 13.80
N ALA A 201 11.72 -10.23 12.99
CA ALA A 201 12.06 -10.43 11.58
C ALA A 201 11.89 -9.14 10.76
N THR A 202 12.80 -8.94 9.81
CA THR A 202 12.63 -7.92 8.77
C THR A 202 11.54 -8.37 7.80
N VAL A 203 10.59 -7.50 7.47
CA VAL A 203 9.48 -7.83 6.57
C VAL A 203 9.72 -7.28 5.17
N VAL A 204 9.59 -8.12 4.15
CA VAL A 204 9.68 -7.71 2.75
C VAL A 204 8.29 -7.82 2.11
N PRO A 205 7.63 -6.70 1.78
CA PRO A 205 6.36 -6.74 1.05
C PRO A 205 6.60 -7.11 -0.41
N MET A 206 5.76 -7.99 -0.95
CA MET A 206 5.80 -8.46 -2.34
C MET A 206 4.40 -8.41 -2.94
N PHE A 207 4.31 -8.21 -4.25
CA PHE A 207 3.04 -8.19 -4.96
C PHE A 207 3.11 -8.96 -6.28
N PHE A 208 2.20 -9.93 -6.42
CA PHE A 208 1.95 -10.67 -7.66
C PHE A 208 0.85 -9.97 -8.46
N ASN A 209 1.17 -9.55 -9.67
CA ASN A 209 0.22 -8.84 -10.53
C ASN A 209 -0.68 -9.81 -11.28
N GLY A 210 -1.97 -9.49 -11.36
CA GLY A 210 -2.99 -10.22 -12.12
C GLY A 210 -4.14 -10.75 -11.27
N ALA A 211 -4.98 -11.56 -11.92
CA ALA A 211 -6.15 -12.21 -11.32
C ALA A 211 -6.51 -13.48 -12.09
N ASN A 212 -7.22 -14.41 -11.44
CA ASN A 212 -7.89 -15.53 -12.11
C ASN A 212 -9.03 -15.05 -13.03
N SER A 213 -9.47 -15.92 -13.94
CA SER A 213 -10.44 -15.60 -15.00
C SER A 213 -11.76 -15.01 -14.49
N ARG A 214 -12.51 -14.32 -15.37
CA ARG A 214 -13.85 -13.79 -15.02
C ARG A 214 -14.81 -14.89 -14.57
N LEU A 215 -14.71 -16.10 -15.15
CA LEU A 215 -15.51 -17.25 -14.75
C LEU A 215 -15.20 -17.66 -13.31
N PHE A 216 -13.92 -17.73 -12.96
CA PHE A 216 -13.49 -17.97 -11.58
C PHE A 216 -14.04 -16.93 -10.61
N GLN A 217 -13.97 -15.64 -10.97
CA GLN A 217 -14.50 -14.56 -10.13
C GLN A 217 -16.01 -14.64 -9.97
N LEU A 218 -16.75 -14.97 -11.04
CA LEU A 218 -18.20 -15.03 -11.04
C LEU A 218 -18.73 -16.25 -10.28
N LEU A 219 -18.15 -17.43 -10.48
CA LEU A 219 -18.54 -18.63 -9.72
C LEU A 219 -18.14 -18.54 -8.24
N GLY A 220 -17.09 -17.77 -7.91
CA GLY A 220 -16.77 -17.47 -6.52
C GLY A 220 -17.81 -16.62 -5.79
N LEU A 221 -18.62 -15.83 -6.51
CA LEU A 221 -19.78 -15.16 -5.93
C LEU A 221 -20.93 -16.14 -5.67
N VAL A 222 -21.00 -17.24 -6.42
CA VAL A 222 -22.03 -18.27 -6.27
C VAL A 222 -21.72 -19.17 -5.07
N HIS A 223 -20.50 -19.73 -4.99
CA HIS A 223 -20.10 -20.53 -3.84
C HIS A 223 -18.56 -20.69 -3.70
N PRO A 224 -17.97 -20.59 -2.49
CA PRO A 224 -16.53 -20.74 -2.26
C PRO A 224 -15.93 -22.09 -2.70
N PHE A 225 -16.70 -23.18 -2.64
CA PHE A 225 -16.24 -24.50 -3.11
C PHE A 225 -16.06 -24.56 -4.64
N LEU A 226 -16.97 -23.94 -5.40
CA LEU A 226 -16.87 -23.90 -6.88
C LEU A 226 -15.63 -23.11 -7.31
N ARG A 227 -15.31 -22.04 -6.58
CA ARG A 227 -14.07 -21.28 -6.72
C ARG A 227 -12.84 -22.17 -6.54
N THR A 228 -12.77 -22.90 -5.43
CA THR A 228 -11.63 -23.79 -5.14
C THR A 228 -11.52 -24.93 -6.17
N ALA A 229 -12.65 -25.47 -6.64
CA ALA A 229 -12.68 -26.52 -7.66
C ALA A 229 -12.11 -26.06 -9.02
N LEU A 230 -12.22 -24.77 -9.38
CA LEU A 230 -11.69 -24.23 -10.63
C LEU A 230 -10.18 -23.92 -10.60
N LEU A 231 -9.53 -23.92 -9.44
CA LEU A 231 -8.10 -23.60 -9.33
C LEU A 231 -7.19 -24.44 -10.25
N PRO A 232 -7.39 -25.76 -10.43
CA PRO A 232 -6.56 -26.55 -11.33
C PRO A 232 -6.70 -26.13 -12.80
N ARG A 233 -7.87 -25.63 -13.20
CA ARG A 233 -8.08 -25.07 -14.54
C ARG A 233 -7.40 -23.71 -14.69
N GLU A 234 -7.50 -22.85 -13.67
CA GLU A 234 -6.79 -21.56 -13.66
C GLU A 234 -5.27 -21.75 -13.66
N PHE A 235 -4.76 -22.82 -13.02
CA PHE A 235 -3.35 -23.19 -13.02
C PHE A 235 -2.82 -23.31 -14.46
N PHE A 236 -3.51 -24.05 -15.34
CA PHE A 236 -3.15 -24.11 -16.77
C PHE A 236 -3.39 -22.82 -17.54
N ASN A 237 -4.37 -22.02 -17.12
CA ASN A 237 -4.68 -20.74 -17.76
C ASN A 237 -3.56 -19.69 -17.59
N LYS A 238 -2.59 -19.96 -16.70
CA LYS A 238 -1.39 -19.14 -16.49
C LYS A 238 -0.16 -19.63 -17.24
N ALA A 239 -0.26 -20.76 -17.96
CA ALA A 239 0.78 -21.18 -18.89
C ALA A 239 1.03 -20.07 -19.93
N ASN A 240 2.30 -19.83 -20.27
CA ASN A 240 2.76 -18.86 -21.26
C ASN A 240 2.43 -17.39 -21.00
N THR A 241 1.89 -17.03 -19.83
CA THR A 241 1.65 -15.63 -19.46
C THR A 241 2.60 -15.24 -18.32
N PRO A 242 3.60 -14.37 -18.57
CA PRO A 242 4.56 -14.00 -17.54
C PRO A 242 3.87 -13.23 -16.41
N ILE A 243 3.94 -13.77 -15.20
CA ILE A 243 3.43 -13.10 -13.99
C ILE A 243 4.44 -12.03 -13.55
N GLU A 244 4.03 -10.78 -13.56
CA GLU A 244 4.85 -9.68 -13.05
C GLU A 244 4.84 -9.67 -11.52
N ILE A 245 6.03 -9.59 -10.92
CA ILE A 245 6.23 -9.56 -9.49
C ILE A 245 6.93 -8.26 -9.13
N ARG A 246 6.46 -7.60 -8.07
CA ARG A 246 7.08 -6.41 -7.51
C ARG A 246 7.49 -6.64 -6.07
N ILE A 247 8.70 -6.22 -5.72
CA ILE A 247 9.27 -6.39 -4.37
C ILE A 247 9.53 -5.02 -3.77
N GLY A 248 8.94 -4.75 -2.61
CA GLY A 248 9.10 -3.48 -1.91
C GLY A 248 10.35 -3.44 -1.04
N SER A 249 10.66 -2.27 -0.51
CA SER A 249 11.80 -2.09 0.41
C SER A 249 11.61 -2.91 1.68
N PRO A 250 12.68 -3.55 2.21
CA PRO A 250 12.63 -4.26 3.48
C PRO A 250 12.24 -3.30 4.60
N ILE A 251 11.43 -3.79 5.53
CA ILE A 251 10.92 -3.06 6.68
C ILE A 251 11.58 -3.66 7.92
N PRO A 252 12.59 -3.00 8.50
CA PRO A 252 13.21 -3.46 9.73
C PRO A 252 12.19 -3.54 10.87
N PHE A 253 12.36 -4.50 11.77
CA PHE A 253 11.43 -4.71 12.87
C PHE A 253 11.28 -3.47 13.76
N ALA A 254 12.36 -2.74 14.03
CA ALA A 254 12.33 -1.50 14.83
C ALA A 254 11.31 -0.47 14.32
N LYS A 255 11.09 -0.40 12.99
CA LYS A 255 10.09 0.49 12.40
C LYS A 255 8.66 0.02 12.67
N LEU A 256 8.44 -1.29 12.72
CA LEU A 256 7.14 -1.86 13.08
C LEU A 256 6.87 -1.70 14.57
N GLU A 257 7.91 -1.81 15.41
CA GLU A 257 7.81 -1.59 16.85
C GLU A 257 7.38 -0.15 17.17
N GLN A 258 8.04 0.85 16.56
CA GLN A 258 7.65 2.26 16.69
C GLN A 258 6.22 2.54 16.23
N LEU A 259 5.75 1.85 15.17
CA LEU A 259 4.38 1.99 14.68
C LEU A 259 3.35 1.48 15.69
N CYS A 260 3.72 0.55 16.56
CA CYS A 260 2.83 -0.09 17.54
C CYS A 260 2.79 0.64 18.90
N GLU A 261 3.63 1.66 19.11
CA GLU A 261 3.69 2.37 20.40
C GLU A 261 2.35 3.06 20.72
N GLY A 262 1.73 2.69 21.84
CA GLY A 262 0.47 3.29 22.31
C GLY A 262 -0.81 2.77 21.63
N GLU A 263 -0.73 1.69 20.86
CA GLU A 263 -1.87 1.12 20.12
C GLU A 263 -2.50 -0.08 20.85
N ASP A 264 -3.84 -0.15 20.85
CA ASP A 264 -4.61 -1.21 21.53
C ASP A 264 -4.49 -2.58 20.84
N ASP A 265 -4.42 -2.61 19.50
CA ASP A 265 -4.24 -3.84 18.70
C ASP A 265 -3.05 -3.70 17.73
N PRO A 266 -1.82 -3.94 18.21
CA PRO A 266 -0.62 -3.79 17.40
C PRO A 266 -0.53 -4.85 16.28
N ASP A 267 -1.09 -6.05 16.48
CA ASP A 267 -1.02 -7.12 15.48
C ASP A 267 -1.88 -6.75 14.25
N GLU A 268 -3.08 -6.20 14.47
CA GLU A 268 -3.97 -5.73 13.38
C GLU A 268 -3.42 -4.50 12.66
N LEU A 269 -2.80 -3.56 13.39
CA LEU A 269 -2.15 -2.40 12.77
C LEU A 269 -1.01 -2.82 11.85
N VAL A 270 -0.14 -3.73 12.32
CA VAL A 270 0.98 -4.26 11.52
C VAL A 270 0.46 -4.96 10.27
N ILE A 271 -0.53 -5.85 10.39
CA ILE A 271 -1.02 -6.58 9.20
C ILE A 271 -1.67 -5.64 8.18
N ARG A 272 -2.41 -4.63 8.65
CA ARG A 272 -2.99 -3.58 7.79
C ARG A 272 -1.91 -2.77 7.08
N TYR A 273 -0.86 -2.38 7.80
CA TYR A 273 0.29 -1.66 7.25
C TYR A 273 1.03 -2.49 6.19
N LEU A 274 1.33 -3.76 6.49
CA LEU A 274 2.01 -4.67 5.57
C LEU A 274 1.18 -4.93 4.30
N ARG A 275 -0.14 -5.10 4.46
CA ARG A 275 -1.06 -5.22 3.33
C ARG A 275 -1.04 -3.97 2.46
N LEU A 276 -1.15 -2.77 3.07
CA LEU A 276 -1.07 -1.52 2.32
C LEU A 276 0.24 -1.41 1.53
N ARG A 277 1.39 -1.66 2.19
CA ARG A 277 2.71 -1.61 1.57
C ARG A 277 2.83 -2.57 0.38
N SER A 278 2.28 -3.77 0.50
CA SER A 278 2.27 -4.77 -0.58
C SER A 278 1.39 -4.31 -1.75
N TYR A 279 0.17 -3.82 -1.49
CA TYR A 279 -0.76 -3.40 -2.54
C TYR A 279 -0.35 -2.09 -3.26
N LEU A 280 0.42 -1.22 -2.61
CA LEU A 280 0.99 -0.02 -3.26
C LEU A 280 1.99 -0.39 -4.37
N LEU A 281 2.59 -1.59 -4.33
CA LEU A 281 3.51 -2.06 -5.36
C LEU A 281 2.80 -2.32 -6.70
N ARG A 282 1.47 -2.54 -6.69
CA ARG A 282 0.66 -2.74 -7.90
C ARG A 282 0.79 -1.60 -8.91
N THR A 283 0.97 -0.37 -8.43
CA THR A 283 1.04 0.84 -9.27
C THR A 283 2.47 1.31 -9.55
N ARG A 284 3.48 0.61 -9.01
CA ARG A 284 4.87 1.03 -9.14
C ARG A 284 5.36 0.80 -10.57
N GLY A 285 5.74 1.88 -11.26
CA GLY A 285 6.14 1.86 -12.67
C GLY A 285 4.99 1.84 -13.67
N ALA A 286 3.73 1.73 -13.21
CA ALA A 286 2.57 1.88 -14.08
C ALA A 286 2.29 3.37 -14.30
N LYS A 287 2.47 3.86 -15.53
CA LYS A 287 1.88 5.15 -15.92
C LYS A 287 0.40 5.09 -15.56
N PRO A 288 -0.17 6.08 -14.83
CA PRO A 288 -1.58 6.04 -14.49
C PRO A 288 -2.36 5.81 -15.78
N ARG A 289 -3.19 4.74 -15.81
CA ARG A 289 -4.07 4.47 -16.94
C ARG A 289 -4.97 5.70 -17.09
N ARG A 290 -4.55 6.63 -17.96
CA ARG A 290 -5.41 7.70 -18.45
C ARG A 290 -6.61 6.96 -19.02
N ARG A 291 -7.77 7.06 -18.35
CA ARG A 291 -9.04 6.72 -19.00
C ARG A 291 -8.99 7.42 -20.36
N ALA A 292 -9.31 6.69 -21.43
CA ALA A 292 -9.49 7.32 -22.73
C ALA A 292 -10.40 8.53 -22.49
N LYS A 293 -9.86 9.72 -22.72
CA LYS A 293 -10.64 10.92 -22.48
C LYS A 293 -11.78 10.85 -23.50
N LEU A 294 -13.01 10.69 -23.02
CA LEU A 294 -14.22 10.83 -23.86
C LEU A 294 -14.30 12.21 -24.52
N PHE A 295 -13.50 13.16 -24.04
CA PHE A 295 -13.36 14.52 -24.53
C PHE A 295 -11.92 14.77 -24.99
N PRO A 296 -11.70 15.60 -26.01
CA PRO A 296 -10.34 15.97 -26.42
C PRO A 296 -9.53 16.48 -25.20
N PRO A 297 -8.21 16.26 -25.17
CA PRO A 297 -7.39 16.85 -24.13
C PRO A 297 -7.66 18.35 -24.08
N LYS A 298 -8.08 18.85 -22.91
CA LYS A 298 -8.10 20.29 -22.61
C LYS A 298 -6.80 20.87 -23.17
N ALA A 299 -6.90 21.85 -24.07
CA ALA A 299 -5.75 22.61 -24.55
C ALA A 299 -4.89 23.02 -23.34
N PRO A 300 -3.55 23.08 -23.46
CA PRO A 300 -2.71 23.58 -22.37
C PRO A 300 -3.37 24.83 -21.81
N SER A 301 -3.75 24.78 -20.53
CA SER A 301 -4.49 25.88 -19.91
C SER A 301 -3.66 27.13 -20.12
N ARG A 302 -4.22 28.12 -20.82
CA ARG A 302 -3.59 29.41 -21.04
C ARG A 302 -3.07 29.91 -19.70
N GLN A 303 -1.76 29.93 -19.52
CA GLN A 303 -1.15 30.48 -18.32
C GLN A 303 -1.14 31.99 -18.48
N GLU A 304 -1.83 32.68 -17.59
CA GLU A 304 -1.75 34.14 -17.50
C GLU A 304 -0.33 34.54 -17.05
N ALA A 305 0.12 35.72 -17.48
CA ALA A 305 1.33 36.30 -16.93
C ALA A 305 1.13 36.54 -15.43
N LEU A 306 2.13 36.23 -14.60
CA LEU A 306 2.08 36.55 -13.18
C LEU A 306 1.89 38.07 -13.00
N ILE A 307 1.16 38.47 -11.96
CA ILE A 307 1.10 39.89 -11.59
C ILE A 307 2.52 40.43 -11.35
N PRO A 308 2.78 41.74 -11.56
CA PRO A 308 4.08 42.31 -11.23
C PRO A 308 4.38 42.13 -9.73
N PRO A 309 5.66 41.96 -9.35
CA PRO A 309 6.05 41.93 -7.95
C PRO A 309 5.68 43.23 -7.26
N VAL A 310 5.27 43.13 -5.99
CA VAL A 310 5.07 44.30 -5.14
C VAL A 310 6.43 44.91 -4.78
N ASP A 311 6.51 46.23 -4.68
CA ASP A 311 7.74 46.93 -4.29
C ASP A 311 8.24 46.43 -2.91
N PRO A 312 9.49 45.91 -2.80
CA PRO A 312 10.06 45.45 -1.55
C PRO A 312 10.02 46.47 -0.41
N LYS A 313 10.07 47.78 -0.73
CA LYS A 313 9.96 48.84 0.28
C LYS A 313 8.56 48.90 0.86
N LEU A 314 7.52 48.81 0.04
CA LEU A 314 6.13 48.83 0.50
C LEU A 314 5.83 47.59 1.35
N LEU A 315 6.36 46.43 0.99
CA LEU A 315 6.25 45.21 1.80
C LEU A 315 6.93 45.39 3.16
N ALA A 316 8.14 45.97 3.18
CA ALA A 316 8.86 46.23 4.42
C ALA A 316 8.11 47.22 5.33
N ASP A 317 7.55 48.29 4.76
CA ASP A 317 6.77 49.30 5.48
C ASP A 317 5.48 48.68 6.06
N GLU A 318 4.77 47.85 5.28
CA GLU A 318 3.56 47.12 5.74
C GLU A 318 3.88 46.16 6.88
N ILE A 319 4.96 45.37 6.77
CA ILE A 319 5.36 44.42 7.81
C ILE A 319 5.85 45.15 9.07
N ALA A 320 6.53 46.29 8.92
CA ALA A 320 6.99 47.10 10.04
C ALA A 320 5.82 47.78 10.80
N ALA A 321 4.70 48.03 10.13
CA ALA A 321 3.50 48.59 10.74
C ALA A 321 2.66 47.56 11.53
N LEU A 322 2.97 46.27 11.42
CA LEU A 322 2.22 45.23 12.13
C LEU A 322 2.45 45.28 13.65
N PRO A 323 1.40 44.93 14.44
CA PRO A 323 1.54 44.79 15.87
C PRO A 323 2.63 43.76 16.24
N PRO A 324 3.39 43.95 17.33
CA PRO A 324 4.40 42.99 17.80
C PRO A 324 3.85 41.57 18.00
N GLU A 325 2.56 41.42 18.30
CA GLU A 325 1.87 40.14 18.49
C GLU A 325 1.81 39.32 17.20
N ARG A 326 1.89 39.95 16.01
CA ARG A 326 1.91 39.25 14.72
C ARG A 326 3.24 38.57 14.46
N LEU A 327 4.33 39.00 15.12
CA LEU A 327 5.62 38.33 15.06
C LEU A 327 5.57 37.03 15.88
N MET A 328 5.75 35.90 15.20
CA MET A 328 5.76 34.58 15.83
C MET A 328 7.15 34.23 16.37
N CYS A 329 8.19 34.42 15.55
CA CYS A 329 9.58 34.26 15.95
C CYS A 329 10.53 34.94 14.96
N ALA A 330 11.78 35.14 15.36
CA ALA A 330 12.86 35.64 14.51
C ALA A 330 14.11 34.76 14.65
N SER A 331 14.93 34.68 13.60
CA SER A 331 16.19 33.94 13.59
C SER A 331 17.08 34.42 12.44
N GLY A 332 18.21 35.05 12.76
CA GLY A 332 19.09 35.65 11.75
C GLY A 332 18.36 36.73 10.96
N GLU A 333 18.42 36.65 9.63
CA GLU A 333 17.74 37.55 8.70
C GLU A 333 16.24 37.30 8.55
N PHE A 334 15.72 36.23 9.16
CA PHE A 334 14.33 35.82 8.97
C PHE A 334 13.44 36.18 10.15
N LYS A 335 12.25 36.69 9.82
CA LYS A 335 11.10 36.82 10.72
C LYS A 335 9.95 35.96 10.24
N VAL A 336 9.25 35.32 11.17
CA VAL A 336 8.02 34.58 10.88
C VAL A 336 6.85 35.38 11.43
N VAL A 337 5.93 35.74 10.56
CA VAL A 337 4.79 36.61 10.86
C VAL A 337 3.50 35.84 10.59
N CYS A 338 2.48 36.02 11.43
CA CYS A 338 1.14 35.46 11.23
C CYS A 338 0.10 36.59 11.32
N ALA A 339 -0.59 36.89 10.23
CA ALA A 339 -1.55 38.00 10.13
C ALA A 339 -2.83 37.62 9.37
N GLU A 340 -3.87 38.42 9.53
CA GLU A 340 -5.12 38.35 8.78
C GLU A 340 -5.02 39.19 7.49
N ALA A 341 -5.80 38.83 6.46
CA ALA A 341 -5.75 39.49 5.16
C ALA A 341 -5.84 41.04 5.19
N PRO A 342 -6.72 41.67 6.01
CA PRO A 342 -6.83 43.13 6.06
C PRO A 342 -5.59 43.84 6.59
N GLU A 343 -4.74 43.15 7.36
CA GLU A 343 -3.53 43.72 7.95
C GLU A 343 -2.35 43.73 6.98
N ILE A 344 -2.40 42.88 5.95
CA ILE A 344 -1.31 42.63 5.02
C ILE A 344 -1.75 42.60 3.55
N PRO A 345 -2.54 43.57 3.04
CA PRO A 345 -3.07 43.51 1.68
C PRO A 345 -1.98 43.42 0.59
N LEU A 346 -0.86 44.11 0.75
CA LEU A 346 0.24 44.09 -0.22
C LEU A 346 1.03 42.79 -0.13
N THR A 347 1.35 42.34 1.08
CA THR A 347 2.07 41.08 1.32
C THR A 347 1.23 39.88 0.93
N LEU A 348 -0.09 39.88 1.15
CA LEU A 348 -0.99 38.82 0.72
C LEU A 348 -1.04 38.72 -0.82
N ARG A 349 -1.07 39.87 -1.51
CA ARG A 349 -0.96 39.92 -2.97
C ARG A 349 0.35 39.30 -3.45
N GLU A 350 1.46 39.61 -2.77
CA GLU A 350 2.77 39.05 -3.09
C GLU A 350 2.86 37.54 -2.77
N ILE A 351 2.26 37.08 -1.66
CA ILE A 351 2.10 35.66 -1.31
C ILE A 351 1.38 34.93 -2.44
N GLY A 352 0.27 35.46 -2.94
CA GLY A 352 -0.48 34.86 -4.04
C GLY A 352 0.31 34.74 -5.34
N ARG A 353 1.12 35.77 -5.67
CA ARG A 353 2.03 35.76 -6.82
C ARG A 353 3.11 34.69 -6.69
N LEU A 354 3.77 34.64 -5.53
CA LEU A 354 4.86 33.71 -5.23
C LEU A 354 4.39 32.26 -5.11
N ARG A 355 3.18 32.07 -4.58
CA ARG A 355 2.51 30.78 -4.49
C ARG A 355 2.25 30.21 -5.89
N GLU A 356 1.65 30.99 -6.79
CA GLU A 356 1.45 30.59 -8.18
C GLU A 356 2.77 30.30 -8.89
N LEU A 357 3.77 31.18 -8.73
CA LEU A 357 5.12 30.99 -9.28
C LEU A 357 5.71 29.65 -8.85
N THR A 358 5.56 29.29 -7.58
CA THR A 358 6.11 28.05 -7.01
C THR A 358 5.34 26.83 -7.49
N PHE A 359 4.01 26.86 -7.46
CA PHE A 359 3.17 25.74 -7.87
C PHE A 359 3.25 25.44 -9.37
N ARG A 360 3.41 26.46 -10.23
CA ARG A 360 3.65 26.24 -11.67
C ARG A 360 4.88 25.37 -11.94
N LYS A 361 5.96 25.52 -11.17
CA LYS A 361 7.21 24.75 -11.36
C LYS A 361 7.04 23.25 -11.08
N VAL A 362 6.06 22.87 -10.28
CA VAL A 362 5.74 21.47 -9.94
C VAL A 362 4.48 20.95 -10.65
N GLY A 363 3.91 21.74 -11.57
CA GLY A 363 2.72 21.35 -12.35
C GLY A 363 1.39 21.47 -11.60
N GLU A 364 1.37 22.21 -10.48
CA GLU A 364 0.19 22.39 -9.62
C GLU A 364 -0.36 23.83 -9.61
N GLY A 365 0.19 24.72 -10.44
CA GLY A 365 -0.27 26.10 -10.55
C GLY A 365 -1.71 26.20 -11.05
N SER A 366 -2.43 27.23 -10.59
CA SER A 366 -3.81 27.51 -11.01
C SER A 366 -3.90 27.95 -12.48
N GLY A 367 -2.79 28.43 -13.04
CA GLY A 367 -2.70 29.03 -14.38
C GLY A 367 -3.11 30.51 -14.40
N LYS A 368 -3.61 31.06 -13.29
CA LYS A 368 -3.99 32.48 -13.16
C LYS A 368 -2.78 33.36 -12.86
N ALA A 369 -2.92 34.68 -13.02
CA ALA A 369 -1.85 35.64 -12.71
C ALA A 369 -1.44 35.67 -11.22
N CYS A 370 -2.33 35.23 -10.32
CA CYS A 370 -2.14 35.22 -8.87
C CYS A 370 -2.98 34.08 -8.27
N ASP A 371 -2.38 33.26 -7.40
CA ASP A 371 -3.09 32.21 -6.68
C ASP A 371 -3.66 32.79 -5.39
N LEU A 372 -4.78 33.52 -5.51
CA LEU A 372 -5.64 33.93 -4.39
C LEU A 372 -7.07 33.47 -4.69
N ASP A 373 -7.77 33.02 -3.67
CA ASP A 373 -9.17 32.61 -3.69
C ASP A 373 -9.93 33.17 -2.49
N GLY A 374 -11.26 33.01 -2.45
CA GLY A 374 -12.09 33.60 -1.40
C GLY A 374 -11.81 33.08 0.01
N PHE A 375 -11.05 31.99 0.17
CA PHE A 375 -10.62 31.53 1.50
C PHE A 375 -9.51 32.43 2.06
N ASP A 376 -8.69 33.06 1.21
CA ASP A 376 -7.61 33.93 1.68
C ASP A 376 -8.12 35.14 2.49
N ASP A 377 -9.38 35.55 2.31
CA ASP A 377 -9.99 36.71 2.98
C ASP A 377 -10.18 36.53 4.50
N TYR A 378 -10.33 35.28 4.97
CA TYR A 378 -10.63 34.96 6.37
C TYR A 378 -9.72 33.89 6.98
N TYR A 379 -8.79 33.34 6.19
CA TYR A 379 -7.71 32.53 6.72
C TYR A 379 -6.58 33.42 7.25
N LEU A 380 -5.87 32.90 8.24
CA LEU A 380 -4.59 33.47 8.66
C LEU A 380 -3.50 33.12 7.66
N HIS A 381 -2.55 34.03 7.49
CA HIS A 381 -1.38 33.85 6.65
C HIS A 381 -0.13 33.87 7.51
N LEU A 382 0.51 32.71 7.63
CA LEU A 382 1.80 32.56 8.30
C LEU A 382 2.90 32.58 7.24
N PHE A 383 3.77 33.58 7.26
CA PHE A 383 4.80 33.73 6.23
C PHE A 383 6.18 34.03 6.81
N LEU A 384 7.19 33.66 6.04
CA LEU A 384 8.60 33.88 6.33
C LEU A 384 9.07 35.11 5.56
N TRP A 385 9.50 36.13 6.28
CA TRP A 385 10.02 37.39 5.77
C TRP A 385 11.55 37.43 5.92
N ASN A 386 12.27 37.70 4.83
CA ASN A 386 13.69 38.02 4.86
C ASN A 386 13.86 39.53 4.98
N GLU A 387 14.42 40.00 6.08
CA GLU A 387 14.61 41.44 6.34
C GLU A 387 15.71 42.06 5.49
N THR A 388 16.75 41.29 5.18
CA THR A 388 17.91 41.75 4.40
C THR A 388 17.50 42.02 2.96
N THR A 389 16.82 41.05 2.34
CA THR A 389 16.41 41.14 0.93
C THR A 389 15.01 41.73 0.75
N ARG A 390 14.28 41.96 1.85
CA ARG A 390 12.92 42.52 1.90
C ARG A 390 11.94 41.73 1.02
N GLU A 391 11.92 40.42 1.22
CA GLU A 391 11.05 39.54 0.43
C GLU A 391 10.43 38.42 1.27
N VAL A 392 9.26 37.95 0.82
CA VAL A 392 8.65 36.73 1.37
C VAL A 392 9.41 35.52 0.81
N ALA A 393 9.86 34.63 1.69
CA ALA A 393 10.60 33.42 1.36
C ALA A 393 9.70 32.16 1.32
N GLY A 394 8.54 32.19 1.97
CA GLY A 394 7.56 31.12 1.98
C GLY A 394 6.35 31.45 2.84
N ALA A 395 5.27 30.69 2.71
CA ALA A 395 4.06 30.92 3.49
C ALA A 395 3.21 29.66 3.68
N TYR A 396 2.27 29.75 4.61
CA TYR A 396 1.20 28.82 4.92
C TYR A 396 -0.12 29.59 5.05
N ARG A 397 -1.21 28.98 4.58
CA ARG A 397 -2.57 29.44 4.86
C ARG A 397 -3.16 28.59 5.99
N ILE A 398 -3.78 29.22 6.98
CA ILE A 398 -4.22 28.60 8.22
C ILE A 398 -5.68 28.95 8.54
N GLY A 399 -6.55 27.94 8.58
CA GLY A 399 -7.96 28.07 8.87
C GLY A 399 -8.28 27.59 10.29
N ARG A 400 -8.88 28.45 11.11
CA ARG A 400 -9.36 28.10 12.45
C ARG A 400 -10.72 27.42 12.32
N THR A 401 -10.81 26.10 12.53
CA THR A 401 -12.03 25.36 12.17
C THR A 401 -13.24 25.79 12.98
N ASP A 402 -13.06 26.11 14.26
CA ASP A 402 -14.13 26.58 15.15
C ASP A 402 -14.72 27.93 14.69
N GLU A 403 -13.86 28.85 14.28
CA GLU A 403 -14.29 30.18 13.81
C GLU A 403 -14.90 30.13 12.40
N ILE A 404 -14.30 29.36 11.50
CA ILE A 404 -14.80 29.19 10.13
C ILE A 404 -16.14 28.44 10.14
N HIS A 405 -16.21 27.33 10.88
CA HIS A 405 -17.41 26.50 10.92
C HIS A 405 -18.58 27.23 11.58
N SER A 406 -18.35 28.00 12.64
CA SER A 406 -19.41 28.78 13.28
C SER A 406 -19.97 29.90 12.38
N ARG A 407 -19.14 30.50 11.52
CA ARG A 407 -19.55 31.61 10.65
C ARG A 407 -20.12 31.16 9.29
N MET A 408 -19.53 30.13 8.69
CA MET A 408 -19.79 29.74 7.29
C MET A 408 -20.16 28.25 7.14
N GLY A 409 -20.23 27.51 8.25
CA GLY A 409 -20.42 26.07 8.23
C GLY A 409 -19.21 25.34 7.62
N GLN A 410 -19.41 24.06 7.34
CA GLN A 410 -18.37 23.19 6.79
C GLN A 410 -17.82 23.67 5.43
N ARG A 411 -18.66 24.29 4.60
CA ARG A 411 -18.28 24.79 3.25
C ARG A 411 -17.28 25.94 3.30
N GLY A 412 -17.08 26.57 4.46
CA GLY A 412 -16.03 27.56 4.67
C GLY A 412 -14.62 26.96 4.75
N LEU A 413 -14.49 25.64 4.87
CA LEU A 413 -13.19 24.97 4.90
C LEU A 413 -12.72 24.62 3.49
N TYR A 414 -11.47 24.97 3.15
CA TYR A 414 -10.90 24.69 1.85
C TYR A 414 -10.86 23.18 1.54
N THR A 415 -10.59 22.34 2.54
CA THR A 415 -10.54 20.87 2.39
C THR A 415 -11.90 20.29 1.95
N ASP A 416 -13.02 20.96 2.26
CA ASP A 416 -14.36 20.55 1.79
C ASP A 416 -14.50 20.66 0.26
N THR A 417 -13.71 21.54 -0.38
CA THR A 417 -13.67 21.62 -1.85
C THR A 417 -12.94 20.46 -2.52
N LEU A 418 -12.12 19.73 -1.75
CA LEU A 418 -11.26 18.64 -2.23
C LEU A 418 -11.78 17.26 -1.83
N PHE A 419 -12.44 17.15 -0.68
CA PHE A 419 -12.88 15.89 -0.11
C PHE A 419 -14.31 15.99 0.41
N VAL A 420 -15.02 14.86 0.42
CA VAL A 420 -16.30 14.73 1.12
C VAL A 420 -16.01 14.49 2.60
N LEU A 421 -15.93 15.58 3.39
CA LEU A 421 -15.78 15.48 4.83
C LEU A 421 -17.15 15.24 5.49
N GLN A 422 -17.20 14.37 6.50
CA GLN A 422 -18.41 14.20 7.31
C GLN A 422 -18.37 15.17 8.48
N GLU A 423 -19.51 15.71 8.89
CA GLU A 423 -19.59 16.62 10.04
C GLU A 423 -19.04 15.98 11.32
N SER A 424 -19.32 14.68 11.53
CA SER A 424 -18.79 13.88 12.64
C SER A 424 -17.26 13.79 12.68
N PHE A 425 -16.58 13.98 11.55
CA PHE A 425 -15.12 14.08 11.50
C PHE A 425 -14.66 15.40 12.12
N LEU A 426 -15.25 16.53 11.71
CA LEU A 426 -14.92 17.85 12.25
C LEU A 426 -15.22 17.96 13.74
N THR A 427 -16.34 17.40 14.21
CA THR A 427 -16.66 17.32 15.64
C THR A 427 -15.61 16.52 16.42
N ARG A 428 -15.03 15.47 15.83
CA ARG A 428 -14.04 14.62 16.50
C ARG A 428 -12.67 15.26 16.60
N ILE A 429 -12.27 16.04 15.60
CA ILE A 429 -10.94 16.67 15.55
C ILE A 429 -10.92 18.10 16.10
N GLY A 430 -12.09 18.72 16.24
CA GLY A 430 -12.23 20.15 16.56
C GLY A 430 -12.03 20.48 18.05
N PRO A 431 -11.58 21.71 18.37
CA PRO A 431 -11.10 22.74 17.45
C PRO A 431 -9.71 22.41 16.87
N ALA A 432 -9.56 22.58 15.55
CA ALA A 432 -8.35 22.25 14.80
C ALA A 432 -7.89 23.44 13.93
N LEU A 433 -6.66 23.34 13.40
CA LEU A 433 -6.16 24.22 12.35
C LEU A 433 -6.12 23.48 11.02
N GLU A 434 -6.83 24.00 10.03
CA GLU A 434 -6.69 23.58 8.64
C GLU A 434 -5.48 24.28 8.01
N MET A 435 -4.52 23.50 7.55
CA MET A 435 -3.29 23.97 6.93
C MET A 435 -3.36 23.74 5.43
N GLY A 436 -2.97 24.72 4.63
CA GLY A 436 -2.97 24.54 3.19
C GLY A 436 -2.11 25.54 2.45
N ARG A 437 -2.02 25.34 1.13
CA ARG A 437 -1.35 26.26 0.21
C ARG A 437 0.08 26.64 0.63
N SER A 438 0.77 25.70 1.28
CA SER A 438 2.12 25.91 1.79
C SER A 438 3.12 25.92 0.65
N PHE A 439 4.03 26.89 0.65
CA PHE A 439 5.13 26.92 -0.31
C PHE A 439 6.38 27.54 0.31
N VAL A 440 7.53 27.11 -0.20
CA VAL A 440 8.82 27.78 -0.03
C VAL A 440 9.27 28.18 -1.41
N ARG A 441 9.71 29.43 -1.57
CA ARG A 441 10.19 29.93 -2.86
C ARG A 441 11.33 29.07 -3.40
N PRO A 442 11.41 28.86 -4.72
CA PRO A 442 12.41 27.98 -5.33
C PRO A 442 13.86 28.29 -4.93
N GLU A 443 14.18 29.58 -4.73
CA GLU A 443 15.51 30.04 -4.33
C GLU A 443 15.90 29.55 -2.93
N TYR A 444 14.91 29.31 -2.08
CA TYR A 444 15.04 28.94 -0.67
C TYR A 444 14.89 27.42 -0.41
N GLN A 445 14.38 26.65 -1.38
CA GLN A 445 14.06 25.23 -1.22
C GLN A 445 15.26 24.30 -0.96
N LYS A 446 16.49 24.73 -1.30
CA LYS A 446 17.71 23.96 -1.02
C LYS A 446 18.26 24.17 0.39
N SER A 447 17.72 25.15 1.13
CA SER A 447 18.09 25.42 2.52
C SER A 447 17.07 24.81 3.47
N TYR A 448 17.54 24.28 4.60
CA TYR A 448 16.68 23.72 5.63
C TYR A 448 15.97 24.80 6.45
N SER A 449 16.61 25.98 6.63
CA SER A 449 16.15 27.04 7.53
C SER A 449 14.74 27.56 7.24
N PRO A 450 14.34 27.81 5.98
CA PRO A 450 13.03 28.38 5.68
C PRO A 450 11.86 27.52 6.14
N LEU A 451 11.91 26.21 5.84
CA LEU A 451 10.87 25.27 6.24
C LEU A 451 10.82 25.11 7.77
N LEU A 452 12.00 24.98 8.40
CA LEU A 452 12.11 24.88 9.85
C LEU A 452 11.50 26.10 10.56
N LEU A 453 11.77 27.32 10.06
CA LEU A 453 11.26 28.54 10.66
C LEU A 453 9.74 28.68 10.48
N LEU A 454 9.19 28.32 9.33
CA LEU A 454 7.73 28.25 9.16
C LEU A 454 7.10 27.28 10.17
N TRP A 455 7.70 26.11 10.38
CA TRP A 455 7.23 25.17 11.41
C TRP A 455 7.37 25.71 12.83
N LYS A 456 8.46 26.42 13.13
CA LYS A 456 8.65 27.10 14.42
C LYS A 456 7.57 28.17 14.64
N GLY A 457 7.22 28.94 13.61
CA GLY A 457 6.14 29.91 13.68
C GLY A 457 4.77 29.27 13.88
N LEU A 458 4.51 28.15 13.21
CA LEU A 458 3.29 27.36 13.42
C LEU A 458 3.22 26.81 14.84
N ALA A 459 4.33 26.33 15.40
CA ALA A 459 4.41 25.90 16.79
C ALA A 459 4.12 27.06 17.76
N GLN A 460 4.64 28.27 17.49
CA GLN A 460 4.32 29.46 18.27
C GLN A 460 2.83 29.82 18.20
N LEU A 461 2.20 29.71 17.03
CA LEU A 461 0.76 29.92 16.88
C LEU A 461 -0.04 28.94 17.75
N VAL A 462 0.35 27.66 17.77
CA VAL A 462 -0.27 26.63 18.61
C VAL A 462 -0.04 26.89 20.10
N VAL A 463 1.17 27.27 20.51
CA VAL A 463 1.49 27.61 21.91
C VAL A 463 0.66 28.80 22.39
N ARG A 464 0.48 29.81 21.55
CA ARG A 464 -0.38 30.97 21.85
C ARG A 464 -1.87 30.63 21.84
N ASN A 465 -2.28 29.52 21.23
CA ASN A 465 -3.66 29.08 21.10
C ASN A 465 -3.82 27.59 21.48
N PRO A 466 -3.64 27.23 22.76
CA PRO A 466 -3.54 25.84 23.21
C PRO A 466 -4.82 25.01 23.03
N LYS A 467 -5.94 25.65 22.66
CA LYS A 467 -7.16 24.96 22.24
C LYS A 467 -6.95 24.12 20.98
N TYR A 468 -6.07 24.55 20.06
CA TYR A 468 -5.80 23.83 18.81
C TYR A 468 -4.78 22.73 19.03
N LYS A 469 -5.26 21.48 19.12
CA LYS A 469 -4.42 20.29 19.33
C LYS A 469 -4.20 19.47 18.07
N VAL A 470 -4.97 19.75 17.02
CA VAL A 470 -4.97 19.01 15.77
C VAL A 470 -4.70 19.98 14.62
N LEU A 471 -3.76 19.60 13.76
CA LEU A 471 -3.48 20.28 12.50
C LEU A 471 -3.74 19.28 11.38
N PHE A 472 -4.50 19.68 10.36
CA PHE A 472 -4.83 18.81 9.23
C PHE A 472 -4.86 19.63 7.94
N GLY A 473 -4.76 18.97 6.79
CA GLY A 473 -4.80 19.66 5.50
C GLY A 473 -4.52 18.72 4.34
N PRO A 474 -4.77 19.16 3.09
CA PRO A 474 -4.39 18.42 1.91
C PRO A 474 -2.86 18.42 1.72
N VAL A 475 -2.33 17.31 1.21
CA VAL A 475 -0.97 17.23 0.68
C VAL A 475 -1.02 16.80 -0.78
N SER A 476 -0.29 17.51 -1.63
CA SER A 476 -0.14 17.08 -3.01
C SER A 476 0.90 15.96 -3.12
N ILE A 477 0.55 14.91 -3.86
CA ILE A 477 1.45 13.81 -4.18
C ILE A 477 1.67 13.83 -5.68
N THR A 478 2.79 14.38 -6.11
CA THR A 478 3.22 14.34 -7.52
C THR A 478 3.67 12.91 -7.84
N ASN A 479 3.00 12.29 -8.83
CA ASN A 479 3.27 10.91 -9.27
C ASN A 479 4.39 10.82 -10.30
#